data_AF-A0A0G1W2J0-F1
#
_entry.id   AF-A0A0G1W2J0-F1
#
_cell.length_a   1.000
_cell.length_b   1.000
_cell.length_c   1.000
_cell.angle_alpha   90.00
_cell.angle_beta   90.00
_cell.angle_gamma   90.00
#
_symmetry.space_group_name_H-M   'P 1'
#
loop_
_entity.id
_entity.type
_entity.pdbx_description
1 polymer ?
#
loop_
_entity_poly.entity_id
_entity_poly.type
_entity_poly.pdbx_seq_one_letter_code
_entity_poly.pdbx_strand_id
1 'polypeptide(L)'
;MRDRDEMNIKTKKEHRQNGFSCIHCHGWVPINEFMGTNNRNHCTTCLWSKHVDQERAGDRKSTCRAGMKPIGLTIKQAGIDKYGKPRQGELMIIHQCTNEGKISINRIAADDNTEMIMKVFEESLSMQTDLRNKLEKDNVSGLGEANRQQIRIQLFGKVSA
;
A
#
# COMPACT_ATOMS: atom_id res chain seq x y z
N MET A 1 -20.23 21.35 15.42
CA MET A 1 -19.16 21.03 16.38
C MET A 1 -19.57 19.72 17.05
N ARG A 2 -19.33 18.60 16.38
CA ARG A 2 -19.55 17.24 16.90
C ARG A 2 -18.16 16.67 17.05
N ASP A 3 -17.70 16.70 18.29
CA ASP A 3 -16.36 17.13 18.65
C ASP A 3 -15.37 15.97 18.71
N ARG A 4 -14.09 16.33 18.55
CA ARG A 4 -12.90 15.47 18.51
C ARG A 4 -12.92 14.25 19.43
N ASP A 5 -13.63 14.33 20.56
CA ASP A 5 -13.73 13.28 21.57
C ASP A 5 -14.43 12.02 21.05
N GLU A 6 -15.48 12.12 20.23
CA GLU A 6 -16.14 10.93 19.64
C GLU A 6 -15.23 10.20 18.66
N MET A 7 -14.50 10.94 17.81
CA MET A 7 -13.49 10.36 16.90
C MET A 7 -12.37 9.70 17.69
N ASN A 8 -11.92 10.31 18.80
CA ASN A 8 -10.83 9.82 19.64
C ASN A 8 -11.22 8.54 20.40
N ILE A 9 -12.48 8.44 20.85
CA ILE A 9 -13.07 7.22 21.44
C ILE A 9 -13.19 6.10 20.39
N LYS A 10 -13.61 6.43 19.16
CA LYS A 10 -13.67 5.46 18.04
C LYS A 10 -12.30 4.88 17.71
N THR A 11 -11.28 5.71 17.48
CA THR A 11 -9.91 5.25 17.19
C THR A 11 -9.28 4.46 18.35
N LYS A 12 -9.58 4.81 19.61
CA LYS A 12 -9.14 4.02 20.78
C LYS A 12 -9.83 2.66 20.86
N LYS A 13 -11.07 2.53 20.38
CA LYS A 13 -11.82 1.27 20.36
C LYS A 13 -11.36 0.34 19.22
N GLU A 14 -11.03 0.90 18.05
CA GLU A 14 -10.46 0.15 16.92
C GLU A 14 -9.11 -0.48 17.29
N HIS A 15 -8.24 0.28 17.99
CA HIS A 15 -6.98 -0.24 18.52
C HIS A 15 -7.13 -1.35 19.58
N ARG A 16 -8.26 -1.42 20.31
CA ARG A 16 -8.54 -2.49 21.28
C ARG A 16 -9.00 -3.80 20.64
N GLN A 17 -9.28 -3.81 19.34
CA GLN A 17 -9.79 -4.99 18.61
C GLN A 17 -8.81 -5.49 17.53
N ASN A 18 -7.53 -5.11 17.59
CA ASN A 18 -6.51 -5.48 16.61
C ASN A 18 -6.99 -5.22 15.17
N GLY A 19 -7.47 -4.03 14.84
CA GLY A 19 -7.96 -3.71 13.49
C GLY A 19 -8.35 -2.25 13.30
N PHE A 20 -8.88 -1.91 12.12
CA PHE A 20 -9.42 -0.59 11.79
C PHE A 20 -10.52 -0.66 10.74
N SER A 21 -11.41 0.35 10.72
CA SER A 21 -12.38 0.52 9.63
C SER A 21 -11.73 1.24 8.45
N CYS A 22 -11.88 0.71 7.24
CA CYS A 22 -11.36 1.36 6.04
C CYS A 22 -12.01 2.73 5.81
N ILE A 23 -11.21 3.75 5.50
CA ILE A 23 -11.71 5.11 5.22
C ILE A 23 -12.48 5.20 3.89
N HIS A 24 -12.24 4.28 2.95
CA HIS A 24 -12.85 4.28 1.63
C HIS A 24 -14.08 3.37 1.53
N CYS A 25 -13.95 2.08 1.86
CA CYS A 25 -15.06 1.12 1.75
C CYS A 25 -15.80 0.84 3.06
N HIS A 26 -15.33 1.40 4.19
CA HIS A 26 -15.88 1.19 5.54
C HIS A 26 -15.87 -0.27 6.05
N GLY A 27 -15.28 -1.20 5.30
CA GLY A 27 -15.05 -2.57 5.75
C GLY A 27 -14.09 -2.64 6.94
N TRP A 28 -14.33 -3.58 7.85
CA TRP A 28 -13.44 -3.88 8.97
C TRP A 28 -12.20 -4.62 8.48
N VAL A 29 -11.02 -4.14 8.89
CA VAL A 29 -9.73 -4.68 8.49
C VAL A 29 -9.02 -5.22 9.73
N PRO A 30 -8.92 -6.55 9.90
CA PRO A 30 -8.19 -7.14 11.02
C PRO A 30 -6.68 -6.94 10.83
N ILE A 31 -5.96 -6.84 11.94
CA ILE A 31 -4.50 -6.90 12.05
C ILE A 31 -4.21 -8.14 12.88
N ASN A 32 -3.49 -9.10 12.31
CA ASN A 32 -3.17 -10.36 12.97
C ASN A 32 -1.73 -10.77 12.64
N GLU A 33 -1.19 -11.74 13.38
CA GLU A 33 0.18 -12.23 13.19
C GLU A 33 0.40 -12.97 11.85
N PHE A 34 -0.68 -13.46 11.23
CA PHE A 34 -0.62 -14.23 9.98
C PHE A 34 -0.48 -13.37 8.73
N MET A 35 -0.57 -12.04 8.85
CA MET A 35 -0.47 -11.12 7.70
C MET A 35 0.92 -11.06 7.06
N GLY A 36 1.95 -11.60 7.73
CA GLY A 36 3.34 -11.64 7.23
C GLY A 36 4.08 -10.30 7.25
N THR A 37 3.53 -9.28 7.91
CA THR A 37 4.15 -7.96 8.07
C THR A 37 3.88 -7.40 9.47
N ASN A 38 4.77 -6.55 9.99
CA ASN A 38 4.60 -5.97 11.33
C ASN A 38 3.54 -4.88 11.40
N ASN A 39 3.16 -4.28 10.26
CA ASN A 39 2.27 -3.12 10.22
C ASN A 39 1.35 -3.20 8.99
N ARG A 40 0.04 -3.04 9.20
CA ARG A 40 -0.95 -2.87 8.13
C ARG A 40 -1.34 -1.41 7.99
N ASN A 41 -1.25 -0.90 6.77
CA ASN A 41 -1.59 0.49 6.46
C ASN A 41 -2.73 0.64 5.44
N HIS A 42 -3.17 -0.45 4.80
CA HIS A 42 -4.27 -0.43 3.83
C HIS A 42 -5.28 -1.54 4.06
N CYS A 43 -6.47 -1.37 3.48
CA CYS A 43 -7.53 -2.37 3.50
C CYS A 43 -7.19 -3.57 2.61
N THR A 44 -7.37 -4.79 3.09
CA THR A 44 -7.11 -6.02 2.32
C THR A 44 -7.97 -6.14 1.06
N THR A 45 -9.19 -5.61 1.08
CA THR A 45 -10.13 -5.74 -0.03
C THR A 45 -9.97 -4.66 -1.08
N CYS A 46 -9.98 -3.38 -0.68
CA CYS A 46 -9.95 -2.25 -1.64
C CYS A 46 -8.59 -1.57 -1.77
N LEU A 47 -7.61 -1.98 -0.95
CA LEU A 47 -6.24 -1.47 -0.95
C LEU A 47 -6.08 0.02 -0.63
N TRP A 48 -7.14 0.72 -0.26
CA TRP A 48 -7.04 2.11 0.22
C TRP A 48 -6.36 2.18 1.58
N SER A 49 -5.50 3.19 1.72
CA SER A 49 -4.77 3.53 2.93
C SER A 49 -5.31 4.84 3.53
N LYS A 50 -4.78 5.24 4.68
CA LYS A 50 -5.03 6.54 5.33
C LYS A 50 -3.70 7.26 5.53
N HIS A 51 -3.66 8.55 5.21
CA HIS A 51 -2.48 9.38 5.40
C HIS A 51 -2.28 9.65 6.90
N VAL A 52 -1.46 8.82 7.54
CA VAL A 52 -1.13 8.94 8.97
C VAL A 52 0.33 9.32 9.21
N ASP A 53 1.24 9.08 8.27
CA ASP A 53 2.67 9.37 8.43
C ASP A 53 3.05 10.74 7.86
N GLN A 54 3.77 11.56 8.63
CA GLN A 54 4.13 12.93 8.23
C GLN A 54 5.45 13.00 7.47
N GLU A 55 6.53 12.48 8.04
CA GLU A 55 7.88 12.56 7.48
C GLU A 55 8.48 11.18 7.25
N ARG A 56 8.30 10.27 8.23
CA ARG A 56 8.89 8.94 8.22
C ARG A 56 7.79 7.89 8.29
N ALA A 57 7.95 6.81 7.53
CA ALA A 57 7.05 5.67 7.58
C ALA A 57 6.94 5.16 9.03
N GLY A 58 5.71 5.05 9.52
CA GLY A 58 5.39 4.64 10.89
C GLY A 58 5.44 5.73 11.96
N ASP A 59 5.79 6.99 11.64
CA ASP A 59 5.78 8.08 12.63
C ASP A 59 4.37 8.43 13.13
N ARG A 60 3.34 8.14 12.33
CA ARG A 60 1.92 8.41 12.60
C ARG A 60 1.62 9.85 13.04
N LYS A 61 2.38 10.84 12.56
CA LYS A 61 2.27 12.27 12.97
C LYS A 61 1.41 13.13 12.04
N SER A 62 0.95 12.61 10.91
CA SER A 62 0.21 13.40 9.92
C SER A 62 -1.13 13.89 10.44
N THR A 63 -1.38 15.19 10.30
CA THR A 63 -2.66 15.84 10.58
C THR A 63 -3.64 15.71 9.41
N CYS A 64 -3.18 15.35 8.22
CA CYS A 64 -3.95 15.25 6.99
C CYS A 64 -5.11 14.26 7.13
N ARG A 65 -4.81 13.01 7.53
CA ARG A 65 -5.77 11.92 7.79
C ARG A 65 -6.71 11.57 6.62
N ALA A 66 -6.47 12.14 5.44
CA ALA A 66 -7.21 11.84 4.23
C ALA A 66 -6.95 10.42 3.73
N GLY A 67 -7.80 9.94 2.84
CA GLY A 67 -7.58 8.68 2.14
C GLY A 67 -6.32 8.73 1.28
N MET A 68 -5.66 7.59 1.13
CA MET A 68 -4.63 7.42 0.11
C MET A 68 -5.08 6.35 -0.89
N LYS A 69 -5.25 6.77 -2.14
CA LYS A 69 -5.67 5.92 -3.26
C LYS A 69 -4.52 5.04 -3.70
N PRO A 70 -4.72 3.73 -3.94
CA PRO A 70 -3.73 2.91 -4.62
C PRO A 70 -3.66 3.32 -6.10
N ILE A 71 -2.48 3.65 -6.59
CA ILE A 71 -2.29 4.23 -7.94
C ILE A 71 -1.33 3.43 -8.83
N GLY A 72 -0.72 2.38 -8.30
CA GLY A 72 0.19 1.53 -9.07
C GLY A 72 1.01 0.62 -8.16
N LEU A 73 1.96 -0.10 -8.76
CA LEU A 73 2.87 -1.00 -8.05
C LEU A 73 4.32 -0.56 -8.26
N THR A 74 5.18 -0.89 -7.31
CA THR A 74 6.63 -0.72 -7.41
C THR A 74 7.35 -1.95 -6.87
N ILE A 75 8.65 -2.08 -7.18
CA ILE A 75 9.53 -3.07 -6.54
C ILE A 75 10.52 -2.33 -5.67
N LYS A 76 10.47 -2.59 -4.36
CA LYS A 76 11.54 -2.16 -3.46
C LYS A 76 12.73 -3.10 -3.65
N GLN A 77 13.85 -2.56 -4.15
CA GLN A 77 15.06 -3.34 -4.34
C GLN A 77 15.48 -3.98 -3.02
N ALA A 78 15.62 -5.30 -3.01
CA ALA A 78 16.33 -6.00 -1.96
C ALA A 78 17.80 -5.97 -2.38
N GLY A 79 18.68 -5.51 -1.48
CA GLY A 79 20.10 -5.36 -1.77
C GLY A 79 20.79 -6.69 -2.12
N ILE A 80 22.11 -6.71 -2.00
CA ILE A 80 22.89 -7.90 -2.30
C ILE A 80 22.83 -8.88 -1.12
N ASP A 81 22.74 -10.18 -1.39
CA ASP A 81 22.85 -11.19 -0.35
C ASP A 81 24.29 -11.36 0.15
N LYS A 82 24.48 -12.16 1.21
CA LYS A 82 25.80 -12.40 1.80
C LYS A 82 26.79 -13.11 0.86
N TYR A 83 26.34 -13.55 -0.32
CA TYR A 83 27.12 -14.23 -1.34
C TYR A 83 27.32 -13.37 -2.61
N GLY A 84 26.97 -12.09 -2.57
CA GLY A 84 27.14 -11.21 -3.72
C GLY A 84 26.03 -11.29 -4.76
N LYS A 85 24.95 -12.05 -4.51
CA LYS A 85 23.83 -12.18 -5.48
C LYS A 85 22.74 -11.14 -5.21
N PRO A 86 22.18 -10.50 -6.26
CA PRO A 86 21.02 -9.63 -6.09
C PRO A 86 19.85 -10.39 -5.48
N ARG A 87 19.27 -9.85 -4.41
CA ARG A 87 18.04 -10.41 -3.87
C ARG A 87 16.86 -9.98 -4.73
N GLN A 88 15.86 -10.86 -4.81
CA GLN A 88 14.59 -10.49 -5.40
C GLN A 88 13.98 -9.34 -4.61
N GLY A 89 13.68 -8.24 -5.30
CA GLY A 89 12.98 -7.11 -4.71
C GLY A 89 11.55 -7.46 -4.32
N GLU A 90 11.02 -6.69 -3.38
CA GLU A 90 9.69 -6.89 -2.83
C GLU A 90 8.65 -6.06 -3.58
N LEU A 91 7.55 -6.68 -4.01
CA LEU A 91 6.43 -6.00 -4.63
C LEU A 91 5.68 -5.15 -3.58
N MET A 92 5.43 -3.90 -3.91
CA MET A 92 4.80 -2.91 -3.03
C MET A 92 3.67 -2.19 -3.78
N ILE A 93 2.67 -1.72 -3.04
CA ILE A 93 1.60 -0.86 -3.54
C ILE A 93 2.04 0.59 -3.40
N ILE A 94 1.81 1.40 -4.44
CA ILE A 94 1.99 2.84 -4.40
C ILE A 94 0.66 3.50 -4.06
N HIS A 95 0.69 4.36 -3.05
CA HIS A 95 -0.46 5.14 -2.59
C HIS A 95 -0.22 6.64 -2.81
N GLN A 96 -1.26 7.35 -3.22
CA GLN A 96 -1.27 8.82 -3.28
C GLN A 96 -2.35 9.38 -2.36
N CYS A 97 -1.96 10.32 -1.50
CA CYS A 97 -2.89 11.08 -0.69
C CYS A 97 -3.84 11.90 -1.57
N THR A 98 -5.15 11.80 -1.30
CA THR A 98 -6.17 12.53 -2.07
C THR A 98 -6.26 14.01 -1.73
N ASN A 99 -5.62 14.46 -0.65
CA ASN A 99 -5.65 15.86 -0.21
C ASN A 99 -4.36 16.60 -0.62
N GLU A 100 -3.19 16.08 -0.26
CA GLU A 100 -1.90 16.74 -0.47
C GLU A 100 -1.09 16.16 -1.63
N GLY A 101 -1.53 15.05 -2.23
CA GLY A 101 -0.81 14.39 -3.33
C GLY A 101 0.41 13.57 -2.92
N LYS A 102 0.80 13.58 -1.64
CA LYS A 102 1.95 12.84 -1.10
C LYS A 102 1.93 11.35 -1.48
N ILE A 103 3.07 10.82 -1.87
CA ILE A 103 3.28 9.41 -2.23
C ILE A 103 3.77 8.60 -1.02
N SER A 104 3.26 7.38 -0.89
CA SER A 104 3.77 6.36 0.03
C SER A 104 3.83 5.01 -0.68
N ILE A 105 4.75 4.15 -0.26
CA ILE A 105 4.83 2.76 -0.74
C ILE A 105 4.64 1.80 0.43
N ASN A 106 3.72 0.85 0.26
CA ASN A 106 3.29 -0.04 1.33
C ASN A 106 3.49 -1.49 0.90
N ARG A 107 3.94 -2.33 1.84
CA ARG A 107 4.15 -3.76 1.61
C ARG A 107 2.81 -4.47 1.40
N ILE A 108 2.75 -5.38 0.44
CA ILE A 108 1.61 -6.29 0.24
C ILE A 108 1.62 -7.35 1.35
N ALA A 109 0.49 -7.53 2.03
CA ALA A 109 0.28 -8.56 3.04
C ALA A 109 -0.25 -9.86 2.42
N ALA A 110 -0.08 -10.98 3.11
CA ALA A 110 -0.43 -12.31 2.59
C ALA A 110 -1.93 -12.50 2.28
N ASP A 111 -2.79 -11.79 3.00
CA ASP A 111 -4.26 -11.81 2.90
C ASP A 111 -4.82 -10.61 2.11
N ASP A 112 -3.98 -9.84 1.42
CA ASP A 112 -4.46 -8.83 0.50
C ASP A 112 -5.09 -9.47 -0.74
N ASN A 113 -6.14 -8.84 -1.26
CA ASN A 113 -6.86 -9.32 -2.44
C ASN A 113 -5.98 -9.15 -3.70
N THR A 114 -5.43 -10.26 -4.18
CA THR A 114 -4.53 -10.30 -5.35
C THR A 114 -5.18 -9.82 -6.64
N GLU A 115 -6.48 -10.07 -6.83
CA GLU A 115 -7.24 -9.55 -7.99
C GLU A 115 -7.36 -8.03 -7.94
N MET A 116 -7.58 -7.46 -6.77
CA MET A 116 -7.60 -6.00 -6.60
C MET A 116 -6.21 -5.40 -6.85
N ILE A 117 -5.13 -6.09 -6.45
CA ILE A 117 -3.75 -5.65 -6.73
C ILE A 117 -3.50 -5.63 -8.25
N MET A 118 -3.90 -6.69 -8.96
CA MET A 118 -3.81 -6.73 -10.41
C MET A 118 -4.63 -5.61 -11.07
N LYS A 119 -5.86 -5.36 -10.58
CA LYS A 119 -6.69 -4.27 -11.07
C LYS A 119 -6.02 -2.90 -10.92
N VAL A 120 -5.40 -2.61 -9.77
CA VAL A 120 -4.63 -1.37 -9.55
C VAL A 120 -3.49 -1.25 -10.57
N PHE A 121 -2.79 -2.35 -10.86
CA PHE A 121 -1.75 -2.38 -11.88
C PHE A 121 -2.31 -2.06 -13.27
N GLU A 122 -3.39 -2.72 -13.71
CA GLU A 122 -4.01 -2.45 -15.03
C GLU A 122 -4.47 -0.99 -15.16
N GLU A 123 -5.12 -0.46 -14.12
CA GLU A 123 -5.54 0.95 -14.09
C GLU A 123 -4.33 1.90 -14.19
N SER A 124 -3.21 1.57 -13.55
CA SER A 124 -1.99 2.38 -13.62
C SER A 124 -1.35 2.43 -15.01
N LEU A 125 -1.54 1.39 -15.83
CA LEU A 125 -1.04 1.36 -17.21
C LEU A 125 -1.78 2.36 -18.10
N SER A 126 -3.07 2.56 -17.86
CA SER A 126 -3.86 3.55 -18.61
C SER A 126 -3.47 5.00 -18.32
N MET A 127 -2.83 5.25 -17.16
CA MET A 127 -2.44 6.59 -16.68
C MET A 127 -0.92 6.80 -16.67
N GLN A 128 -0.19 5.97 -17.41
CA GLN A 128 1.24 5.76 -17.20
C GLN A 128 2.10 7.03 -17.35
N THR A 129 1.77 7.95 -18.26
CA THR A 129 2.58 9.17 -18.48
C THR A 129 2.50 10.14 -17.31
N ASP A 130 1.29 10.50 -16.87
CA ASP A 130 1.10 11.43 -15.74
C ASP A 130 1.54 10.81 -14.41
N LEU A 131 1.34 9.50 -14.27
CA LEU A 131 1.78 8.74 -13.11
C LEU A 131 3.30 8.73 -13.00
N ARG A 132 4.03 8.41 -14.07
CA ARG A 132 5.51 8.41 -14.07
C ARG A 132 6.07 9.77 -13.67
N ASN A 133 5.58 10.85 -14.27
CA ASN A 133 6.02 12.21 -13.96
C ASN A 133 5.81 12.59 -12.48
N LYS A 134 4.76 12.06 -11.84
CA LYS A 134 4.54 12.26 -10.39
C LYS A 134 5.51 11.43 -9.56
N LEU A 135 5.67 10.14 -9.89
CA LEU A 135 6.49 9.22 -9.10
C LEU A 135 7.99 9.52 -9.16
N GLU A 136 8.48 10.04 -10.28
CA GLU A 136 9.87 10.48 -10.44
C GLU A 136 10.25 11.56 -9.41
N LYS A 137 9.33 12.48 -9.08
CA LYS A 137 9.56 13.52 -8.07
C LYS A 137 9.77 12.95 -6.67
N ASP A 138 9.18 11.79 -6.40
CA ASP A 138 9.24 11.10 -5.11
C ASP A 138 10.27 9.94 -5.09
N ASN A 139 11.12 9.83 -6.13
CA ASN A 139 12.09 8.74 -6.31
C ASN A 139 11.47 7.33 -6.25
N VAL A 140 10.23 7.19 -6.74
CA VAL A 140 9.53 5.91 -6.84
C VAL A 140 9.45 5.50 -8.31
N SER A 141 9.87 4.28 -8.62
CA SER A 141 9.74 3.73 -9.97
C SER A 141 8.48 2.86 -10.08
N GLY A 142 7.45 3.37 -10.76
CA GLY A 142 6.24 2.60 -11.04
C GLY A 142 6.49 1.47 -12.05
N LEU A 143 5.88 0.30 -11.83
CA LEU A 143 5.95 -0.84 -12.75
C LEU A 143 5.08 -0.60 -13.98
N GLY A 144 5.54 -1.10 -15.13
CA GLY A 144 4.82 -1.00 -16.40
C GLY A 144 4.50 -2.36 -17.02
N GLU A 145 4.01 -2.35 -18.25
CA GLU A 145 3.61 -3.54 -19.00
C GLU A 145 4.69 -4.63 -19.03
N ALA A 146 5.96 -4.23 -19.18
CA ALA A 146 7.11 -5.13 -19.18
C ALA A 146 7.25 -5.94 -17.88
N ASN A 147 6.67 -5.50 -16.77
CA ASN A 147 6.72 -6.18 -15.48
C ASN A 147 5.54 -7.12 -15.22
N ARG A 148 4.54 -7.17 -16.12
CA ARG A 148 3.29 -7.92 -15.91
C ARG A 148 3.53 -9.38 -15.51
N GLN A 149 4.40 -10.08 -16.24
CA GLN A 149 4.71 -11.49 -15.95
C GLN A 149 5.36 -11.67 -14.58
N GLN A 150 6.29 -10.78 -14.21
CA GLN A 150 6.94 -10.82 -12.91
C GLN A 150 5.93 -10.56 -11.77
N ILE A 151 5.01 -9.61 -11.94
CA ILE A 151 3.96 -9.31 -10.96
C ILE A 151 3.06 -10.53 -10.78
N ARG A 152 2.61 -11.16 -11.88
CA ARG A 152 1.78 -12.36 -11.82
C ARG A 152 2.47 -13.50 -11.09
N ILE A 153 3.75 -13.75 -11.37
CA ILE A 153 4.52 -14.80 -10.68
C ILE A 153 4.62 -14.52 -9.18
N GLN A 154 4.78 -13.26 -8.76
CA GLN A 154 4.87 -12.92 -7.34
C GLN A 154 3.51 -13.01 -6.62
N LEU A 155 2.41 -12.70 -7.28
CA LEU A 155 1.07 -12.73 -6.68
C LEU A 155 0.43 -14.12 -6.67
N PHE A 156 0.65 -14.91 -7.73
CA PHE A 156 -0.06 -16.18 -7.95
C PHE A 156 0.89 -17.40 -7.93
N GLY A 157 2.19 -17.18 -7.78
CA GLY A 157 3.20 -18.23 -7.94
C GLY A 157 3.52 -18.52 -9.40
N LYS A 158 4.48 -19.43 -9.64
CA LYS A 158 4.75 -19.95 -10.97
C LYS A 158 3.64 -20.94 -11.34
N VAL A 159 3.04 -20.77 -12.51
CA VAL A 159 2.24 -21.83 -13.12
C VAL A 159 3.22 -22.92 -13.53
N SER A 160 3.21 -24.06 -12.85
CA SER A 160 3.92 -25.24 -13.31
C SER A 160 3.30 -25.65 -14.65
N ALA A 161 4.12 -25.68 -15.71
CA ALA A 161 3.75 -26.26 -16.99
C ALA A 161 3.60 -27.78 -16.88
#